data_AF-Q557B1-F1
#
_entry.id   AF-Q557B1-F1
#
_cell.length_a   1.000
_cell.length_b   1.000
_cell.length_c   1.000
_cell.angle_alpha   90.00
_cell.angle_beta   90.00
_cell.angle_gamma   90.00
#
_symmetry.space_group_name_H-M   'P 1'
#
loop_
_entity.id
_entity.type
_entity.pdbx_description
1 polymer ?
#
loop_
_entity_poly.entity_id
_entity_poly.type
_entity_poly.pdbx_seq_one_letter_code
_entity_poly.pdbx_strand_id
1 'polypeptide(L)'
;MKDIEILFWKVIHNKYLFNLIFQHIHKTNWIKQPTISDPTNGFMRLKFKYITSLEWMIKNKQYQLLICKLKSKQEMIDITQHGIELLFKITASTKDSEKKFL
;
A
#
# COMPACT_ATOMS: atom_id res chain seq x y z
N MET A 1 -32.19 -1.87 -17.23
CA MET A 1 -31.19 -2.33 -16.23
C MET A 1 -30.58 -3.68 -16.63
N LYS A 2 -31.39 -4.69 -16.98
CA LYS A 2 -30.91 -6.00 -17.48
C LYS A 2 -29.95 -5.91 -18.68
N ASP A 3 -30.20 -5.00 -19.63
CA ASP A 3 -29.34 -4.89 -20.82
C ASP A 3 -27.92 -4.42 -20.49
N ILE A 4 -27.77 -3.55 -19.50
CA ILE A 4 -26.47 -3.07 -19.01
C ILE A 4 -25.70 -4.23 -18.38
N GLU A 5 -26.38 -5.07 -17.60
CA GLU A 5 -25.76 -6.25 -16.99
C GLU A 5 -25.30 -7.27 -18.05
N ILE A 6 -26.13 -7.54 -19.06
CA ILE A 6 -25.77 -8.41 -20.18
C ILE A 6 -24.54 -7.86 -20.93
N LEU A 7 -24.51 -6.56 -21.21
CA LEU A 7 -23.37 -5.91 -21.86
C LEU A 7 -22.12 -5.94 -20.98
N PHE A 8 -22.26 -5.67 -19.68
CA PHE A 8 -21.16 -5.73 -18.72
C PHE A 8 -20.49 -7.10 -18.75
N TRP A 9 -21.27 -8.18 -18.65
CA TRP A 9 -20.73 -9.54 -18.68
C TRP A 9 -20.11 -9.91 -20.02
N LYS A 10 -20.68 -9.45 -21.15
CA LYS A 10 -20.07 -9.62 -22.48
C LYS A 10 -18.70 -8.96 -22.59
N VAL A 11 -18.54 -7.77 -22.00
CA VAL A 11 -17.26 -7.04 -22.02
C VAL A 11 -16.24 -7.70 -21.09
N ILE A 12 -16.63 -8.05 -19.86
CA ILE A 12 -15.72 -8.64 -18.86
C ILE A 12 -15.19 -10.00 -19.31
N HIS A 13 -16.02 -10.85 -19.90
CA HIS A 13 -15.59 -12.17 -20.37
C HIS A 13 -14.82 -12.12 -21.70
N ASN A 14 -14.91 -11.03 -22.45
CA ASN A 14 -14.12 -10.86 -23.66
C ASN A 14 -12.69 -10.44 -23.30
N LYS A 15 -11.77 -11.41 -23.31
CA LYS A 15 -10.35 -11.22 -22.98
C LYS A 15 -9.69 -10.06 -23.73
N TYR A 16 -10.03 -9.85 -25.00
CA TYR A 16 -9.47 -8.77 -25.80
C TYR A 16 -9.98 -7.40 -25.33
N LEU A 17 -11.29 -7.22 -25.20
CA LEU A 17 -11.89 -5.97 -24.72
C LEU A 17 -11.46 -5.67 -23.29
N PHE A 18 -11.45 -6.68 -22.41
CA PHE A 18 -11.00 -6.54 -21.04
C PHE A 18 -9.55 -6.03 -20.97
N ASN A 19 -8.64 -6.63 -21.75
CA ASN A 19 -7.24 -6.19 -21.80
C ASN A 19 -7.10 -4.78 -22.36
N LEU A 20 -7.87 -4.42 -23.39
CA LEU A 20 -7.87 -3.05 -23.93
C LEU A 20 -8.34 -2.03 -22.89
N ILE A 21 -9.43 -2.33 -22.17
CA ILE A 21 -9.94 -1.47 -21.10
C ILE A 21 -8.89 -1.34 -20.00
N PHE A 22 -8.29 -2.44 -19.54
CA PHE A 22 -7.24 -2.41 -18.52
C PHE A 22 -6.01 -1.61 -18.96
N GLN A 23 -5.56 -1.80 -20.20
CA GLN A 23 -4.46 -1.02 -20.76
C GLN A 23 -4.80 0.47 -20.84
N HIS A 24 -6.03 0.80 -21.24
CA HIS A 24 -6.51 2.18 -21.27
C HIS A 24 -6.56 2.76 -19.85
N ILE A 25 -7.06 2.03 -18.85
CA ILE A 25 -7.07 2.47 -17.45
C ILE A 25 -5.64 2.77 -16.95
N HIS A 26 -4.66 1.94 -17.32
CA HIS A 26 -3.27 2.14 -16.95
C HIS A 26 -2.58 3.31 -17.68
N LYS A 27 -2.94 3.56 -18.95
CA LYS A 27 -2.34 4.63 -19.77
C LYS A 27 -3.01 5.98 -19.53
N THR A 28 -4.32 5.98 -19.33
CA THR A 28 -5.11 7.17 -19.09
C THR A 28 -4.81 7.65 -17.68
N ASN A 29 -4.17 8.81 -17.60
CA ASN A 29 -3.89 9.45 -16.33
C ASN A 29 -5.20 10.09 -15.82
N TRP A 30 -6.06 9.28 -15.19
CA TRP A 30 -7.35 9.72 -14.65
C TRP A 30 -7.20 10.76 -13.53
N ILE A 31 -6.01 10.79 -12.93
CA ILE A 31 -5.64 11.76 -11.91
C ILE A 31 -4.94 12.89 -12.65
N LYS A 32 -5.53 14.09 -12.63
CA LYS A 32 -4.81 15.31 -13.01
C LYS A 32 -3.53 15.31 -12.20
N GLN A 33 -2.36 15.35 -12.85
CA GLN A 33 -1.09 15.48 -12.15
C GLN A 33 -1.25 16.65 -11.19
N PRO A 34 -1.21 16.43 -9.87
CA PRO A 34 -1.51 17.53 -8.97
C PRO A 34 -0.32 18.46 -9.09
N THR A 35 -0.59 19.69 -9.50
CA THR A 35 0.40 20.76 -9.50
C THR A 35 0.99 20.84 -8.10
N ILE A 36 2.25 21.30 -7.96
CA ILE A 36 2.95 21.41 -6.66
C ILE A 36 2.07 22.11 -5.59
N SER A 37 1.11 22.95 -6.03
CA SER A 37 0.13 23.67 -5.23
C SER A 37 -1.10 22.89 -4.74
N ASP A 38 -1.33 21.64 -5.18
CA ASP A 38 -2.51 20.87 -4.77
C ASP A 38 -2.24 20.20 -3.41
N PRO A 39 -2.92 20.57 -2.31
CA PRO A 39 -2.71 19.97 -0.99
C PRO A 39 -3.05 18.47 -0.94
N THR A 40 -3.76 17.95 -1.95
CA THR A 40 -4.00 16.50 -2.09
C THR A 40 -2.82 15.74 -2.69
N ASN A 41 -1.75 16.43 -3.17
CA ASN A 41 -0.51 15.80 -3.65
C ASN A 41 0.12 14.86 -2.62
N GLY A 42 -0.15 15.07 -1.32
CA GLY A 42 0.31 14.20 -0.25
C GLY A 42 -0.17 12.75 -0.35
N PHE A 43 -1.20 12.47 -1.17
CA PHE A 43 -1.72 11.12 -1.41
C PHE A 43 -1.26 10.53 -2.74
N MET A 44 -0.20 11.04 -3.38
CA MET A 44 0.49 10.27 -4.41
C MET A 44 0.76 8.89 -3.83
N ARG A 45 0.14 7.85 -4.42
CA ARG A 45 0.26 6.47 -3.95
C ARG A 45 1.73 6.10 -3.94
N LEU A 46 2.35 6.16 -2.76
CA LEU A 46 3.75 5.86 -2.59
C LEU A 46 3.91 4.36 -2.77
N LYS A 47 4.65 3.95 -3.80
CA LYS A 47 4.95 2.52 -4.00
C LYS A 47 5.74 2.03 -2.79
N PHE A 48 5.35 0.87 -2.27
CA PHE A 48 6.02 0.22 -1.14
C PHE A 48 7.52 0.03 -1.34
N LYS A 49 7.98 -0.13 -2.58
CA LYS A 49 9.42 -0.17 -2.94
C LYS A 49 10.19 1.04 -2.41
N TYR A 50 9.58 2.23 -2.42
CA TYR A 50 10.23 3.48 -2.01
C TYR A 50 10.09 3.78 -0.52
N ILE A 51 9.34 2.96 0.23
CA ILE A 51 9.22 3.11 1.68
C ILE A 51 10.38 2.36 2.32
N THR A 52 11.37 3.08 2.82
CA THR A 52 12.57 2.48 3.43
C THR A 52 12.60 2.69 4.94
N SER A 53 12.03 3.78 5.45
CA SER A 53 12.08 4.12 6.89
C SER A 53 11.35 3.10 7.77
N LEU A 54 12.11 2.45 8.67
CA LEU A 54 11.56 1.59 9.72
C LEU A 54 10.57 2.35 10.60
N GLU A 55 10.96 3.55 11.05
CA GLU A 55 10.14 4.41 11.89
C GLU A 55 8.79 4.72 11.23
N TRP A 56 8.81 5.09 9.94
CA TRP A 56 7.59 5.38 9.21
C TRP A 56 6.67 4.16 9.14
N MET A 57 7.22 2.98 8.84
CA MET A 57 6.44 1.73 8.77
C MET A 57 5.80 1.39 10.11
N ILE A 58 6.52 1.60 11.22
CA ILE A 58 6.01 1.37 12.56
C ILE A 58 4.89 2.37 12.91
N LYS A 59 5.14 3.68 12.74
CA LYS A 59 4.17 4.74 13.05
C LYS A 59 2.86 4.59 12.26
N ASN A 60 2.94 4.15 11.01
CA ASN A 60 1.78 3.91 10.15
C ASN A 60 1.21 2.48 10.25
N LYS A 61 1.65 1.68 11.23
CA LYS A 61 1.22 0.29 11.46
C LYS A 61 1.35 -0.62 10.24
N GLN A 62 2.31 -0.33 9.36
CA GLN A 62 2.60 -1.09 8.15
C GLN A 62 3.47 -2.32 8.45
N TYR A 63 3.07 -3.12 9.43
CA TYR A 63 3.87 -4.25 9.93
C TYR A 63 4.03 -5.35 8.88
N GLN A 64 2.98 -5.61 8.10
CA GLN A 64 3.06 -6.61 7.02
C GLN A 64 4.02 -6.17 5.91
N LEU A 65 4.06 -4.88 5.58
CA LEU A 65 5.05 -4.33 4.66
C LEU A 65 6.47 -4.52 5.22
N LEU A 66 6.68 -4.19 6.50
CA LEU A 66 7.97 -4.40 7.16
C LEU A 66 8.38 -5.89 7.11
N ILE A 67 7.46 -6.81 7.40
CA ILE A 67 7.72 -8.26 7.29
C ILE A 67 8.06 -8.66 5.85
N CYS A 68 7.31 -8.17 4.86
CA CYS A 68 7.59 -8.44 3.44
C CYS A 68 8.98 -7.94 3.04
N LYS A 69 9.38 -6.76 3.50
CA LYS A 69 10.72 -6.21 3.24
C LYS A 69 11.81 -6.98 3.94
N LEU A 70 11.63 -7.34 5.22
CA LEU A 70 12.60 -8.17 5.95
C LEU A 70 12.78 -9.56 5.32
N LYS A 71 11.70 -10.15 4.78
CA LYS A 71 11.77 -11.41 4.04
C LYS A 71 12.40 -11.26 2.65
N SER A 72 12.25 -10.08 2.04
CA SER A 72 12.85 -9.76 0.76
C SER A 72 14.32 -9.40 0.96
N LYS A 73 15.23 -10.30 0.55
CA LYS A 73 16.68 -10.08 0.65
C LYS A 73 17.22 -8.91 -0.20
N GLN A 74 16.36 -8.25 -0.98
CA GLN A 74 16.73 -7.18 -1.92
C GLN A 74 16.18 -5.80 -1.51
N GLU A 75 15.35 -5.73 -0.48
CA GLU A 75 14.71 -4.47 -0.07
C GLU A 75 15.53 -3.77 1.01
N MET A 76 15.76 -2.47 0.83
CA MET A 76 16.45 -1.64 1.82
C MET A 76 15.47 -1.19 2.90
N ILE A 77 15.93 -1.24 4.15
CA ILE A 77 15.23 -0.68 5.31
C ILE A 77 16.20 0.26 6.02
N ASP A 78 15.81 1.53 6.13
CA ASP A 78 16.56 2.53 6.86
C ASP A 78 16.22 2.40 8.35
N ILE A 79 17.20 1.94 9.11
CA ILE A 79 17.08 1.68 10.54
C ILE A 79 17.76 2.83 11.29
N THR A 80 16.97 3.60 12.02
CA THR A 80 17.46 4.61 12.98
C THR A 80 17.36 4.05 14.41
N GLN A 81 18.16 4.57 15.34
CA GLN A 81 18.06 4.22 16.76
C GLN A 81 16.61 4.41 17.27
N HIS A 82 15.99 5.54 16.94
CA HIS A 82 14.62 5.85 17.33
C HIS A 82 13.60 4.84 16.77
N GLY A 83 13.77 4.41 15.51
CA GLY A 83 12.91 3.39 14.91
C GLY A 83 12.96 2.05 15.65
N ILE A 84 14.14 1.66 16.15
CA ILE A 84 14.31 0.45 16.96
C ILE A 84 13.68 0.61 18.35
N GLU A 85 13.87 1.76 19.00
CA GLU A 85 13.22 2.07 20.28
C GLU A 85 11.69 1.99 20.17
N LEU A 86 11.11 2.53 19.09
CA LEU A 86 9.68 2.45 18.81
C LEU A 86 9.21 1.00 18.63
N LEU A 87 9.99 0.18 17.91
CA LEU A 87 9.70 -1.24 17.72
C LEU A 87 9.61 -1.95 19.07
N PHE A 88 10.62 -1.77 19.93
CA PHE A 88 10.65 -2.41 21.25
C PHE A 88 9.50 -1.96 22.14
N LYS A 89 9.18 -0.66 22.18
CA LYS A 89 8.04 -0.13 22.94
C LYS A 89 6.73 -0.79 22.55
N ILE A 90 6.47 -0.95 21.26
CA ILE A 90 5.25 -1.59 20.77
C ILE A 90 5.25 -3.07 21.16
N THR A 91 6.34 -3.80 20.95
CA THR A 91 6.41 -5.22 21.33
C THR A 91 6.24 -5.46 22.83
N ALA A 92 6.73 -4.55 23.69
CA ALA A 92 6.51 -4.62 25.13
C ALA A 92 5.03 -4.42 25.47
N SER A 93 4.38 -3.42 24.87
CA SER A 93 2.95 -3.16 25.08
C SER A 93 2.05 -4.31 24.62
N THR A 94 2.43 -5.01 23.54
CA THR A 94 1.67 -6.16 23.04
C THR A 94 1.75 -7.36 23.98
N LYS A 95 2.92 -7.59 24.60
CA LYS A 95 3.08 -8.65 25.62
C LYS A 95 2.21 -8.41 26.85
N ASP A 96 2.01 -7.16 27.25
CA ASP A 96 1.13 -6.84 28.37
C ASP A 96 -0.34 -7.04 28.03
N SER A 97 -0.75 -6.80 26.78
CA SER A 97 -2.11 -7.13 26.34
C SER A 97 -2.35 -8.64 26.29
N GLU A 98 -1.37 -9.45 25.89
CA GLU A 98 -1.51 -10.91 25.90
C GLU A 98 -1.57 -11.47 27.33
N LYS A 99 -0.84 -10.89 28.29
CA LYS A 99 -0.92 -11.30 29.71
C LYS A 99 -2.25 -10.97 30.39
N LYS A 100 -3.05 -10.01 29.89
CA LYS A 100 -4.37 -9.69 30.47
C LYS A 100 -5.45 -10.72 30.13
N PHE A 101 -5.21 -11.63 29.20
CA PHE A 101 -6.17 -12.66 28.79
C PHE A 101 -5.86 -14.06 29.36
N LEU A 102 -4.82 -14.19 30.20
CA LEU A 102 -4.53 -15.37 31.01
C LEU A 102 -4.90 -15.09 32.48
#